data_AF-A0A6M0GGZ9-F1
#
_entry.id   AF-A0A6M0GGZ9-F1
#
_cell.length_a   1.000
_cell.length_b   1.000
_cell.length_c   1.000
_cell.angle_alpha   90.00
_cell.angle_beta   90.00
_cell.angle_gamma   90.00
#
_symmetry.space_group_name_H-M   'P 1'
#
loop_
_entity.id
_entity.type
_entity.pdbx_description
1 polymer ?
#
loop_
_entity_poly.entity_id
_entity_poly.type
_entity_poly.pdbx_seq_one_letter_code
_entity_poly.pdbx_strand_id
1 'polypeptide(L)'
;PTTQLPSQLPTRWARETPGAIESGVIYTVLAGIQDFINHWQQEFPDTKIALTGGDSEVLLKYLQTQFPETAVQFIIDPHLIFRGIGNWELGLS
;
A
#
# COMPACT_ATOMS: atom_id res chain seq x y z
N PRO A 1 14.65 -9.23 14.16
CA PRO A 1 13.61 -10.18 13.69
C PRO A 1 12.93 -9.64 12.43
N THR A 2 12.90 -10.41 11.35
CA THR A 2 12.15 -10.07 10.14
C THR A 2 10.69 -10.43 10.38
N THR A 3 9.82 -9.43 10.56
CA THR A 3 8.37 -9.63 10.57
C THR A 3 7.87 -9.64 9.14
N GLN A 4 7.61 -10.83 8.61
CA GLN A 4 6.95 -10.98 7.31
C GLN A 4 5.46 -10.70 7.49
N LEU A 5 4.88 -9.90 6.58
CA LEU A 5 3.43 -9.73 6.55
C LEU A 5 2.77 -11.07 6.18
N PRO A 6 1.58 -11.36 6.74
CA PRO A 6 0.78 -12.49 6.28
C PRO A 6 0.52 -12.42 4.77
N SER A 7 0.20 -13.54 4.15
CA SER A 7 -0.17 -13.55 2.72
C SER A 7 -1.63 -13.14 2.47
N GLN A 8 -2.45 -13.12 3.53
CA GLN A 8 -3.87 -12.82 3.51
C GLN A 8 -4.21 -11.82 4.61
N LEU A 9 -5.22 -10.98 4.35
CA LEU A 9 -5.64 -9.97 5.31
C LEU A 9 -6.10 -10.66 6.60
N PRO A 10 -5.50 -10.38 7.77
CA PRO A 10 -5.87 -11.05 9.00
C PRO A 10 -7.27 -10.66 9.46
N THR A 11 -7.81 -11.47 10.37
CA THR A 11 -9.09 -11.17 11.03
C THR A 11 -8.96 -9.86 11.79
N ARG A 12 -9.82 -8.88 11.49
CA ARG A 12 -9.80 -7.54 12.10
C ARG A 12 -9.87 -7.57 13.64
N TRP A 13 -10.66 -8.50 14.18
CA TRP A 13 -10.90 -8.64 15.61
C TRP A 13 -10.35 -9.97 16.12
N ALA A 14 -9.04 -10.17 15.93
CA ALA A 14 -8.33 -11.30 16.50
C ALA A 14 -8.43 -11.30 18.04
N ARG A 15 -8.50 -12.48 18.65
CA ARG A 15 -8.75 -12.64 20.10
C ARG A 15 -7.47 -12.93 20.89
N GLU A 16 -6.43 -13.31 20.19
CA GLU A 16 -5.08 -13.49 20.71
C GLU A 16 -4.25 -12.22 20.53
N THR A 17 -3.46 -11.87 21.54
CA THR A 17 -2.66 -10.63 21.56
C THR A 17 -1.80 -10.42 20.31
N PRO A 18 -1.07 -11.43 19.78
CA PRO A 18 -0.28 -11.23 18.57
C PRO A 18 -1.14 -10.84 17.36
N GLY A 19 -2.28 -11.53 17.16
CA GLY A 19 -3.20 -11.23 16.07
C GLY A 19 -3.89 -9.88 16.23
N ALA A 20 -4.20 -9.46 17.46
CA ALA A 20 -4.79 -8.15 17.73
C ALA A 20 -3.82 -7.00 17.41
N ILE A 21 -2.53 -7.18 17.73
CA ILE A 21 -1.48 -6.22 17.35
C ILE A 21 -1.29 -6.18 15.83
N GLU A 22 -1.16 -7.35 15.20
CA GLU A 22 -0.97 -7.47 13.75
C GLU A 22 -2.12 -6.82 12.97
N SER A 23 -3.36 -7.19 13.30
CA SER A 23 -4.55 -6.61 12.68
C SER A 23 -4.70 -5.12 12.99
N GLY A 24 -4.43 -4.68 14.23
CA GLY A 24 -4.45 -3.26 14.59
C GLY A 24 -3.53 -2.41 13.71
N VAL A 25 -2.30 -2.86 13.48
CA VAL A 25 -1.33 -2.18 12.61
C VAL A 25 -1.82 -2.18 11.16
N ILE A 26 -2.16 -3.35 10.61
CA ILE A 26 -2.55 -3.48 9.20
C ILE A 26 -3.78 -2.64 8.88
N TYR A 27 -4.86 -2.76 9.65
CA TYR A 27 -6.09 -2.02 9.36
C TYR A 27 -5.93 -0.50 9.55
N THR A 28 -5.06 -0.06 10.46
CA THR A 28 -4.76 1.38 10.62
C THR A 28 -4.03 1.92 9.39
N VAL A 29 -3.04 1.19 8.88
CA VAL A 29 -2.30 1.58 7.67
C VAL A 29 -3.23 1.61 6.45
N LEU A 30 -4.05 0.57 6.25
CA LEU A 30 -4.99 0.51 5.12
C LEU A 30 -6.00 1.68 5.17
N ALA A 31 -6.55 1.98 6.35
CA ALA A 31 -7.49 3.09 6.51
C ALA A 31 -6.81 4.44 6.24
N GLY A 32 -5.59 4.64 6.74
CA GLY A 32 -4.82 5.87 6.49
C GLY A 32 -4.50 6.07 5.01
N ILE A 33 -4.12 5.00 4.29
CA ILE A 33 -3.89 5.05 2.84
C ILE A 33 -5.18 5.44 2.11
N GLN A 34 -6.31 4.79 2.44
CA GLN A 34 -7.59 5.07 1.81
C GLN A 34 -8.02 6.53 2.03
N ASP A 35 -7.99 6.98 3.29
CA ASP A 35 -8.41 8.32 3.68
C ASP A 35 -7.58 9.38 2.98
N PHE A 36 -6.25 9.22 3.01
CA PHE A 36 -5.33 10.15 2.35
C PHE A 36 -5.59 10.24 0.84
N ILE A 37 -5.75 9.09 0.16
CA ILE A 37 -6.00 9.06 -1.29
C ILE A 37 -7.32 9.73 -1.64
N ASN A 38 -8.39 9.36 -0.92
CA ASN A 38 -9.71 9.91 -1.17
C ASN A 38 -9.73 11.43 -0.97
N HIS A 39 -9.01 11.94 0.03
CA HIS A 39 -8.89 13.37 0.26
C HIS A 39 -8.04 14.04 -0.83
N TRP A 40 -6.86 13.50 -1.14
CA TRP A 40 -5.96 14.04 -2.15
C TRP A 40 -6.64 14.19 -3.52
N GLN A 41 -7.44 13.21 -3.91
CA GLN A 41 -8.12 13.22 -5.21
C GLN A 41 -9.30 14.18 -5.31
N GLN A 42 -9.80 14.72 -4.19
CA GLN A 42 -10.78 15.81 -4.24
C GLN A 42 -10.15 17.07 -4.83
N GLU A 43 -8.87 17.30 -4.56
CA GLU A 43 -8.13 18.45 -5.06
C GLU A 43 -7.44 18.15 -6.40
N PHE A 44 -6.98 16.91 -6.60
CA PHE A 44 -6.23 16.50 -7.79
C PHE A 44 -6.78 15.20 -8.43
N PRO A 45 -7.96 15.25 -9.09
CA PRO A 45 -8.69 14.06 -9.55
C PRO A 45 -7.93 13.15 -10.51
N ASP A 46 -7.08 13.72 -11.37
CA ASP A 46 -6.37 12.96 -12.41
C ASP A 46 -5.02 12.40 -11.95
N THR A 47 -4.65 12.61 -10.69
CA THR A 47 -3.38 12.14 -10.13
C THR A 47 -3.25 10.62 -10.26
N LYS A 48 -2.11 10.17 -10.77
CA LYS A 48 -1.75 8.76 -10.76
C LYS A 48 -1.12 8.41 -9.42
N ILE A 49 -1.57 7.29 -8.85
CA ILE A 49 -1.11 6.81 -7.55
C ILE A 49 -0.30 5.55 -7.80
N ALA A 50 0.99 5.59 -7.47
CA ALA A 50 1.87 4.44 -7.58
C ALA A 50 2.11 3.82 -6.20
N LEU A 51 2.05 2.50 -6.11
CA LEU A 51 2.48 1.74 -4.94
C LEU A 51 3.80 1.04 -5.25
N THR A 52 4.78 1.25 -4.37
CA THR A 52 6.17 0.77 -4.53
C THR A 52 6.70 0.20 -3.21
N GLY A 53 7.92 -0.36 -3.23
CA GLY A 53 8.55 -1.02 -2.08
C GLY A 53 8.28 -2.54 -2.02
N GLY A 54 9.01 -3.22 -1.13
CA GLY A 54 9.06 -4.69 -1.07
C GLY A 54 7.73 -5.37 -0.74
N ASP A 55 6.88 -4.72 0.05
CA ASP A 55 5.59 -5.27 0.48
C ASP A 55 4.40 -4.78 -0.38
N SER A 56 4.66 -4.07 -1.48
CA SER A 56 3.62 -3.45 -2.33
C SER A 56 2.58 -4.45 -2.82
N GLU A 57 2.99 -5.66 -3.21
CA GLU A 57 2.06 -6.69 -3.68
C GLU A 57 1.10 -7.19 -2.59
N VAL A 58 1.61 -7.42 -1.38
CA VAL A 58 0.79 -7.88 -0.24
C VAL A 58 -0.16 -6.77 0.19
N LEU A 59 0.34 -5.54 0.26
CA LEU A 59 -0.47 -4.38 0.62
C LEU A 59 -1.58 -4.12 -0.42
N LEU A 60 -1.28 -4.29 -1.72
CA LEU A 60 -2.31 -4.20 -2.75
C LEU A 60 -3.41 -5.25 -2.57
N LYS A 61 -3.06 -6.52 -2.27
CA LYS A 61 -4.05 -7.57 -2.01
C LYS A 61 -4.96 -7.22 -0.83
N TYR A 62 -4.40 -6.61 0.21
CA TYR A 62 -5.15 -6.14 1.36
C TYR A 62 -6.10 -4.99 1.00
N LEU A 63 -5.62 -4.01 0.23
CA LEU A 63 -6.44 -2.92 -0.29
C LEU A 63 -7.55 -3.45 -1.21
N GLN A 64 -7.27 -4.42 -2.08
CA GLN A 64 -8.29 -5.06 -2.92
C GLN A 64 -9.39 -5.74 -2.10
N THR A 65 -9.01 -6.36 -0.99
CA THR A 65 -9.94 -7.05 -0.10
C THR A 65 -10.79 -6.05 0.69
N GLN A 66 -10.18 -5.00 1.24
CA GLN A 66 -10.83 -4.09 2.18
C GLN A 66 -11.47 -2.86 1.51
N PHE A 67 -10.85 -2.33 0.45
CA PHE A 67 -11.19 -1.08 -0.24
C PHE A 67 -11.01 -1.21 -1.76
N PRO A 68 -11.81 -2.05 -2.45
CA PRO A 68 -11.61 -2.39 -3.86
C PRO A 68 -11.62 -1.17 -4.78
N GLU A 69 -12.45 -0.16 -4.50
CA GLU A 69 -12.54 1.07 -5.30
C GLU A 69 -11.28 1.94 -5.22
N THR A 70 -10.59 1.94 -4.08
CA THR A 70 -9.29 2.59 -3.93
C THR A 70 -8.20 1.74 -4.59
N ALA A 71 -8.28 0.42 -4.45
CA ALA A 71 -7.27 -0.51 -4.93
C ALA A 71 -7.08 -0.49 -6.46
N VAL A 72 -8.16 -0.34 -7.24
CA VAL A 72 -8.10 -0.30 -8.71
C VAL A 72 -7.34 0.92 -9.27
N GLN A 73 -7.06 1.90 -8.43
CA GLN A 73 -6.41 3.16 -8.84
C GLN A 73 -4.88 3.08 -8.77
N PHE A 74 -4.35 2.06 -8.08
CA PHE A 74 -2.91 1.91 -7.91
C PHE A 74 -2.23 1.35 -9.15
N ILE A 75 -1.13 1.99 -9.52
CA ILE A 75 -0.13 1.45 -10.44
C ILE A 75 0.94 0.78 -9.59
N ILE A 76 1.20 -0.51 -9.83
CA ILE A 76 2.25 -1.24 -9.10
C ILE A 76 3.58 -1.08 -9.82
N ASP A 77 4.56 -0.55 -9.10
CA ASP A 77 5.92 -0.43 -9.60
C ASP A 77 6.96 -0.72 -8.49
N PRO A 78 7.36 -1.99 -8.31
CA PRO A 78 8.34 -2.39 -7.32
C PRO A 78 9.75 -1.84 -7.61
N HIS A 79 10.02 -1.40 -8.84
CA HIS A 79 11.33 -0.96 -9.30
C HIS A 79 11.42 0.56 -9.53
N LEU A 80 10.41 1.32 -9.10
CA LEU A 80 10.30 2.75 -9.38
C LEU A 80 11.55 3.52 -8.92
N ILE A 81 12.06 3.22 -7.72
CA ILE A 81 13.25 3.86 -7.17
C ILE A 81 14.49 3.55 -8.02
N PHE A 82 14.68 2.29 -8.44
CA PHE A 82 15.82 1.90 -9.27
C PHE A 82 15.78 2.56 -10.64
N ARG A 83 14.58 2.70 -11.22
CA ARG A 83 14.37 3.45 -12.46
C ARG A 83 14.69 4.93 -12.30
N GLY A 84 14.27 5.54 -11.19
CA GLY A 84 14.59 6.94 -10.88
C GLY A 84 16.10 7.18 -10.82
N ILE A 85 16.85 6.31 -10.13
CA ILE A 85 18.31 6.39 -10.04
C ILE A 85 18.95 6.27 -11.43
N GLY A 86 18.56 5.26 -12.22
CA GLY A 86 19.11 5.07 -13.57
C GLY A 86 18.81 6.23 -14.52
N ASN A 87 17.59 6.79 -14.47
CA ASN A 87 17.21 7.94 -15.31
C ASN A 87 17.98 9.21 -14.91
N TRP A 88 18.27 9.40 -13.62
CA TRP A 88 19.10 10.51 -13.15
C TRP A 88 20.54 10.40 -13.66
N GLU A 89 21.16 9.23 -13.51
CA GLU A 89 22.54 9.00 -13.98
C GLU A 89 22.68 9.15 -15.50
N LEU A 90 21.62 8.85 -16.26
CA LEU A 90 21.59 8.98 -17.72
C LEU A 90 21.12 10.36 -18.22
N GLY A 91 20.76 11.30 -17.33
CA GLY A 91 20.28 12.64 -17.71
C GLY A 91 18.93 12.65 -18.42
N LEU A 92 18.08 11.65 -18.16
CA LEU A 92 16.75 11.46 -18.77
C LEU A 92 15.60 11.99 -17.91
N SER A 93 15.92 12.78 -16.88
CA SER A 93 14.96 13.33 -15.89
C SER A 93 14.50 14.73 -16.23
#